data_AF-A0A6I1IKA8-F1
#
_entry.id   AF-A0A6I1IKA8-F1
#
_cell.length_a   1.000
_cell.length_b   1.000
_cell.length_c   1.000
_cell.angle_alpha   90.00
_cell.angle_beta   90.00
_cell.angle_gamma   90.00
#
_symmetry.space_group_name_H-M   'P 1'
#
loop_
_entity.id
_entity.type
_entity.pdbx_description
1 polymer ?
#
loop_
_entity_poly.entity_id
_entity_poly.type
_entity_poly.pdbx_seq_one_letter_code
_entity_poly.pdbx_strand_id
1 'polypeptide(L)' 'MNARPDFTPAITLLDTERQRCEIWTRVMGYHRPVASFNIGKQGEFHERQYFTEASARVGQPACHGG' A
#
# COMPACT_ATOMS: atom_id res chain seq x y z
N MET A 1 -24.40 -0.72 -20.26
CA MET A 1 -23.55 0.42 -19.83
C MET A 1 -24.37 1.22 -18.84
N ASN A 2 -24.32 0.88 -17.56
CA ASN A 2 -25.12 1.58 -16.55
C ASN A 2 -24.14 2.38 -15.69
N ALA A 3 -24.08 3.68 -15.94
CA ALA A 3 -23.32 4.63 -15.15
C ALA A 3 -23.82 4.55 -13.70
N ARG A 4 -22.90 4.30 -12.75
CA ARG A 4 -23.21 4.41 -11.33
C ARG A 4 -23.47 5.88 -11.02
N PRO A 5 -24.61 6.25 -10.43
CA PRO A 5 -24.83 7.63 -10.04
C PRO A 5 -23.87 7.94 -8.89
N ASP A 6 -22.88 8.79 -9.17
CA ASP A 6 -22.08 9.48 -8.17
C ASP A 6 -23.02 10.39 -7.38
N PHE A 7 -23.52 9.88 -6.27
CA PHE A 7 -24.18 10.66 -5.24
C PHE A 7 -23.47 10.39 -3.93
N THR A 8 -22.26 10.92 -3.78
CA THR A 8 -21.73 11.18 -2.45
C THR A 8 -21.40 12.67 -2.37
N PRO A 9 -22.17 13.49 -1.64
CA PRO A 9 -21.78 14.88 -1.42
C PRO A 9 -20.39 14.88 -0.78
N ALA A 10 -19.45 15.61 -1.37
CA ALA A 10 -18.09 15.71 -0.87
C ALA A 10 -18.09 16.43 0.50
N ILE A 11 -18.12 15.65 1.59
CA ILE A 11 -18.04 16.18 2.95
C ILE A 11 -16.61 16.71 3.14
N THR A 12 -16.48 18.03 3.25
CA THR A 12 -15.21 18.71 3.50
C THR A 12 -15.05 18.92 5.00
N LEU A 13 -14.17 18.14 5.65
CA LEU A 13 -13.84 18.28 7.07
C LEU A 13 -12.68 19.26 7.28
N LEU A 14 -12.81 20.13 8.29
CA LEU A 14 -11.73 20.95 8.81
C LEU A 14 -10.66 20.07 9.47
N ASP A 15 -9.42 20.53 9.57
CA ASP A 15 -8.31 19.75 10.16
C ASP A 15 -8.60 19.35 11.62
N THR A 16 -9.22 20.25 12.40
CA THR A 16 -9.62 20.01 13.80
C THR A 16 -10.69 18.93 13.96
N GLU A 17 -11.46 18.65 12.91
CA GLU A 17 -12.51 17.63 12.90
C GLU A 17 -11.97 16.27 12.44
N ARG A 18 -10.72 16.21 11.95
CA ARG A 18 -10.12 14.98 11.44
C ARG A 18 -9.50 14.18 12.58
N GLN A 19 -9.76 12.88 12.55
CA GLN A 19 -9.05 11.91 13.37
C GLN A 19 -7.88 11.32 12.57
N ARG A 20 -6.70 11.17 13.19
CA ARG A 20 -5.59 10.45 12.56
C ARG A 20 -5.94 8.99 12.35
N CYS A 21 -5.74 8.49 11.14
CA CYS A 21 -5.86 7.07 10.83
C CYS A 21 -4.63 6.33 11.34
N GLU A 22 -4.86 5.26 12.10
CA GLU A 22 -3.78 4.33 12.44
C GLU A 22 -3.49 3.40 11.26
N ILE A 23 -2.22 3.33 10.89
CA ILE A 23 -1.75 2.41 9.85
C ILE A 23 -1.21 1.17 10.54
N TRP A 24 -1.71 0.00 10.12
CA TRP A 24 -1.33 -1.30 10.66
C TRP A 24 -0.67 -2.16 9.58
N THR A 25 0.36 -2.89 9.96
CA THR A 25 1.11 -3.77 9.04
C THR A 25 1.41 -5.11 9.69
N ARG A 26 1.71 -6.12 8.87
CA ARG A 26 2.06 -7.45 9.36
C ARG A 26 3.54 -7.52 9.75
N VAL A 27 3.79 -7.96 10.98
CA VAL A 27 5.12 -8.26 11.52
C VAL A 27 5.11 -9.72 11.95
N MET A 28 5.92 -10.56 11.30
CA MET A 28 6.08 -11.98 11.64
C MET A 28 4.74 -12.74 11.86
N GLY A 29 3.69 -12.36 11.13
CA GLY A 29 2.37 -13.02 11.18
C GLY A 29 1.25 -12.25 11.89
N TYR A 30 1.56 -11.29 12.77
CA TYR A 30 0.54 -10.50 13.49
C TYR A 30 0.47 -9.03 13.02
N HIS A 31 -0.65 -8.35 13.29
CA HIS A 31 -0.79 -6.93 12.97
C HIS A 31 -0.21 -6.07 14.08
N ARG A 32 0.60 -5.09 13.71
CA ARG A 32 1.20 -4.10 14.61
C ARG A 32 0.99 -2.70 14.06
N PRO A 33 0.67 -1.69 14.89
CA PRO A 33 0.60 -0.31 14.43
C PRO A 33 1.99 0.15 13.98
N VAL A 34 2.06 0.79 12.82
CA VAL A 34 3.30 1.38 12.31
C VAL A 34 3.83 2.45 13.26
N ALA A 35 2.92 3.20 13.91
CA ALA A 35 3.27 4.20 14.92
C ALA A 35 4.01 3.64 16.14
N SER A 36 3.96 2.32 16.38
CA SER A 36 4.66 1.65 17.49
C SER A 36 6.13 1.32 17.15
N PHE A 37 6.59 1.57 15.92
CA PHE A 37 7.92 1.13 15.49
C PHE A 37 9.04 1.92 16.18
N ASN A 38 10.05 1.20 16.67
CA ASN A 38 11.30 1.81 17.13
C ASN A 38 12.21 2.11 15.92
N ILE A 39 13.30 2.84 16.14
CA ILE A 39 14.22 3.29 15.08
C ILE A 39 14.74 2.11 14.24
N GLY A 40 15.14 1.01 14.89
CA GLY A 40 15.61 -0.19 14.17
C GLY A 40 14.54 -0.81 13.27
N LYS A 41 13.30 -0.92 13.76
CA LYS A 41 12.20 -1.47 12.98
C LYS A 41 11.74 -0.54 11.85
N GLN A 42 11.84 0.77 12.04
CA GLN A 42 11.60 1.76 10.98
C GLN A 42 12.62 1.57 9.84
N GLY A 43 13.90 1.40 10.17
CA GLY A 43 14.95 1.09 9.21
C GLY A 43 14.67 -0.20 8.42
N GLU A 44 14.47 -1.31 9.13
CA GLU A 44 14.11 -2.60 8.51
C GLU A 44 12.87 -2.48 7.61
N PHE A 45 11.86 -1.71 8.03
CA PHE A 45 10.63 -1.52 7.26
C PHE A 45 10.88 -0.73 5.96
N HIS A 46 11.71 0.31 5.98
CA HIS A 46 12.05 1.10 4.79
C HIS A 46 12.91 0.33 3.78
N GLU A 47 13.67 -0.66 4.23
CA GLU A 47 14.47 -1.54 3.37
C GLU A 47 13.66 -2.66 2.69
N ARG A 48 12.37 -2.80 3.02
CA ARG A 48 11.51 -3.84 2.43
C ARG A 48 11.31 -3.60 0.95
N GLN A 49 11.57 -4.65 0.17
CA GLN A 49 11.23 -4.67 -1.25
C GLN A 49 9.83 -5.24 -1.45
N TYR A 50 9.02 -4.51 -2.20
CA TYR A 50 7.66 -4.92 -2.54
C TYR A 50 7.65 -5.58 -3.91
N PHE A 51 6.85 -6.63 -4.02
CA PHE A 51 6.54 -7.19 -5.32
C PHE A 51 5.78 -6.16 -6.17
N THR A 52 6.16 -6.04 -7.44
CA THR A 52 5.40 -5.30 -8.45
C THR A 52 5.28 -6.18 -9.68
N GLU A 53 4.07 -6.29 -10.24
CA GLU A 53 3.81 -7.15 -11.41
C GLU A 53 4.67 -6.78 -12.61
N ALA A 54 4.87 -5.47 -12.86
CA ALA A 54 5.75 -4.99 -13.93
C ALA A 54 7.21 -5.44 -13.80
N SER A 55 7.69 -5.70 -12.59
CA SER A 55 9.04 -6.22 -12.34
C SER A 55 9.12 -7.74 -12.45
N ALA A 56 7.98 -8.43 -12.51
CA ALA A 56 7.92 -9.87 -12.69
C ALA A 56 8.17 -10.22 -14.16
N ARG A 57 9.25 -10.93 -14.45
CA ARG A 57 9.50 -11.47 -15.80
C ARG A 57 8.62 -12.70 -16.03
N VAL A 58 7.33 -12.48 -16.25
CA VAL A 58 6.39 -13.54 -16.62
C VAL A 58 6.26 -13.55 -18.14
N GLY A 59 6.86 -14.55 -18.79
CA GLY A 59 6.59 -14.87 -20.20
C GLY A 59 7.35 -14.07 -21.25
N GLN A 60 8.62 -13.68 -21.03
CA GLN A 60 9.48 -13.35 -22.18
C GLN A 60 9.61 -14.60 -23.05
N PRO A 61 9.09 -14.62 -24.30
CA PRO A 61 9.37 -15.72 -25.19
C PRO A 61 10.89 -15.78 -25.38
N ALA A 62 11.49 -16.95 -25.16
CA ALA A 62 12.88 -17.17 -25.52
C ALA A 62 13.05 -16.75 -26.98
N CYS A 63 13.90 -15.75 -27.19
CA CYS A 63 14.25 -15.20 -28.49
C CYS A 63 14.55 -16.38 -29.43
N HIS A 64 13.70 -16.62 -30.44
CA HIS A 64 14.06 -17.50 -31.54
C HIS A 64 14.98 -16.69 -32.45
N GLY A 65 16.29 -16.92 -32.30
CA GLY A 65 17.31 -16.41 -33.21
C GLY A 65 17.04 -16.88 -34.62
N GLY A 66 17.26 -15.97 -35.59
CA GLY A 66 17.34 -16.29 -37.01
C GLY A 66 18.70 -16.84 -37.42
#